data_AF-A0A1P8NBM6-F1
#
_entry.id   AF-A0A1P8NBM6-F1
#
_cell.length_a   1.000
_cell.length_b   1.000
_cell.length_c   1.000
_cell.angle_alpha   90.00
_cell.angle_beta   90.00
_cell.angle_gamma   90.00
#
_symmetry.space_group_name_H-M   'P 1'
#
loop_
_entity.id
_entity.type
_entity.pdbx_description
1 polymer ?
#
loop_
_entity_poly.entity_id
_entity_poly.type
_entity_poly.pdbx_seq_one_letter_code
_entity_poly.pdbx_strand_id
1 'polypeptide(L)'
;MITTLTDTTASSIDKKMIEMRETFGANTIGRVLTLIIIATGDIEEPLEAAISASHEHPARVLVVDADPEAETSGLDAEIRVGRDAGAGEIVILRARGDLMASLDTLVMALLLPDAPIVTWWPEGAPSSPVHDVLGSMSQRRITDSAACAGPIDTLKRLRRGYTSGDSDLAWSRLTRWRGLVASAFEVPPVTVPQRVEVSGAPGNPSVVLMAAWLSHSLGVDARIVESSSGETGTAGVHGVRLIREDGAIDLTRVSDEAIVMTLPGDDSGQHVTMPRRTLDELLAEELRRLDPDEVYGEVLATAFSAIDDSGTYASGKPEPTDTVLADGAEVATAAAEATASQLATALEKRNLAHLVVTGGTVGTATARALPATLAAAEVDVSRLHIWWGDERYVDPDSSERNEVAVRSGLLEPLQEAGMPPRNIHAMPSPADGMSLEEAAAWYGQQLDQSGGDEPFRTRGRAFFDVLLLGVGPDGHIASLFPEHPDQRQVGATAVAVSNSPKPPPERISLTWPVLNSARHVALLVAGEEKAAAVAAGHGDIEPWVLPASAVRGLHSTTWFLDRAAASQRTR
;
A
#
# COMPACT_ATOMS: atom_id res chain seq x y z
N MET A 1 5.23 -33.30 -26.10
CA MET A 1 6.51 -33.32 -26.82
C MET A 1 7.36 -32.18 -26.33
N ILE A 2 8.66 -32.39 -26.19
CA ILE A 2 9.61 -31.39 -25.71
C ILE A 2 10.65 -31.14 -26.81
N THR A 3 10.97 -29.88 -27.08
CA THR A 3 12.05 -29.47 -28.00
C THR A 3 12.90 -28.41 -27.33
N THR A 4 14.22 -28.62 -27.31
CA THR A 4 15.18 -27.67 -26.74
C THR A 4 15.90 -26.93 -27.87
N LEU A 5 16.06 -25.62 -27.69
CA LEU A 5 16.83 -24.72 -28.54
C LEU A 5 17.96 -24.13 -27.70
N THR A 6 19.19 -24.25 -28.19
CA THR A 6 20.38 -23.71 -27.52
C THR A 6 20.84 -22.46 -28.27
N ASP A 7 21.26 -21.44 -27.53
CA ASP A 7 21.77 -20.15 -28.04
C ASP A 7 20.87 -19.57 -29.14
N THR A 8 19.63 -19.29 -28.76
CA THR A 8 18.52 -19.01 -29.67
C THR A 8 18.02 -17.56 -29.57
N THR A 9 16.98 -17.25 -30.33
CA THR A 9 16.31 -15.93 -30.33
C THR A 9 14.81 -16.10 -30.18
N ALA A 10 14.10 -15.07 -29.70
CA ALA A 10 12.64 -15.08 -29.63
C ALA A 10 11.99 -15.41 -30.98
N SER A 11 12.53 -14.90 -32.10
CA SER A 11 12.05 -15.21 -33.44
C SER A 11 12.24 -16.68 -33.83
N SER A 12 13.36 -17.29 -33.45
CA SER A 12 13.61 -18.73 -33.67
C SER A 12 12.65 -19.60 -32.85
N ILE A 13 12.37 -19.19 -31.61
CA ILE A 13 11.41 -19.86 -30.72
C ILE A 13 10.00 -19.81 -31.32
N ASP A 14 9.51 -18.62 -31.71
CA ASP A 14 8.18 -18.47 -32.29
C ASP A 14 8.03 -19.27 -33.59
N LYS A 15 9.04 -19.22 -34.48
CA LYS A 15 9.06 -20.05 -35.69
C LYS A 15 8.95 -21.53 -35.37
N LYS A 16 9.67 -22.01 -34.35
CA LYS A 16 9.63 -23.43 -33.96
C LYS A 16 8.27 -23.80 -33.37
N MET A 17 7.66 -22.92 -32.59
CA MET A 17 6.31 -23.12 -32.07
C MET A 17 5.27 -23.24 -33.18
N ILE A 18 5.35 -22.41 -34.23
CA ILE A 18 4.46 -22.49 -35.40
C ILE A 18 4.63 -23.85 -36.09
N GLU A 19 5.86 -24.27 -36.36
CA GLU A 19 6.16 -25.58 -36.98
C GLU A 19 5.59 -26.75 -36.17
N MET A 20 5.74 -26.70 -34.84
CA MET A 20 5.18 -27.73 -33.95
C MET A 20 3.64 -27.74 -34.00
N ARG A 21 2.97 -26.59 -34.03
CA ARG A 21 1.49 -26.54 -34.15
C ARG A 21 1.01 -27.21 -35.44
N GLU A 22 1.63 -26.86 -36.57
CA GLU A 22 1.28 -27.40 -37.88
C GLU A 22 1.51 -28.91 -37.95
N THR A 23 2.63 -29.38 -37.41
CA THR A 23 3.00 -30.80 -37.44
C THR A 23 2.07 -31.67 -36.61
N PHE A 24 1.54 -31.14 -35.50
CA PHE A 24 0.78 -31.93 -34.51
C PHE A 24 -0.72 -31.66 -34.51
N GLY A 25 -1.23 -30.89 -35.47
CA GLY A 25 -2.67 -30.64 -35.63
C GLY A 25 -3.30 -29.90 -34.45
N ALA A 26 -2.50 -29.15 -33.68
CA ALA A 26 -2.94 -28.38 -32.51
C ALA A 26 -3.57 -27.03 -32.91
N ASN A 27 -4.21 -26.97 -34.08
CA ASN A 27 -4.76 -25.73 -34.67
C ASN A 27 -6.07 -25.26 -34.02
N THR A 28 -6.63 -26.05 -33.09
CA THR A 28 -7.94 -25.78 -32.44
C THR A 28 -7.84 -25.81 -30.91
N ILE A 29 -6.85 -25.14 -30.33
CA ILE A 29 -6.88 -24.77 -28.91
C ILE A 29 -7.17 -23.27 -28.85
N GLY A 30 -8.40 -22.91 -28.50
CA GLY A 30 -8.76 -21.53 -28.18
C GLY A 30 -8.03 -21.11 -26.91
N ARG A 31 -7.03 -20.23 -27.05
CA ARG A 31 -6.27 -19.70 -25.92
C ARG A 31 -6.96 -18.45 -25.42
N VAL A 32 -7.03 -18.32 -24.11
CA VAL A 32 -7.75 -17.23 -23.47
C VAL A 32 -6.84 -16.28 -22.71
N LEU A 33 -5.57 -16.65 -22.47
CA LEU A 33 -4.57 -15.80 -21.84
C LEU A 33 -3.12 -16.25 -22.09
N THR A 34 -2.16 -15.38 -21.77
CA THR A 34 -0.75 -15.71 -21.56
C THR A 34 -0.42 -15.64 -20.07
N LEU A 35 0.10 -16.73 -19.50
CA LEU A 35 0.60 -16.80 -18.12
C LEU A 35 2.12 -16.76 -18.14
N ILE A 36 2.70 -15.74 -17.54
CA ILE A 36 4.14 -15.58 -17.34
C ILE A 36 4.45 -16.02 -15.90
N ILE A 37 5.41 -16.93 -15.74
CA ILE A 37 5.89 -17.40 -14.45
C ILE A 37 7.34 -16.92 -14.30
N ILE A 38 7.61 -16.16 -13.24
CA ILE A 38 8.95 -15.67 -12.92
C ILE A 38 9.41 -16.43 -11.68
N ALA A 39 10.33 -17.36 -11.88
CA ALA A 39 10.83 -18.23 -10.82
C ALA A 39 12.32 -17.98 -10.60
N THR A 40 12.73 -17.97 -9.33
CA THR A 40 14.12 -17.76 -8.89
C THR A 40 14.60 -19.00 -8.15
N GLY A 41 14.49 -20.18 -8.79
CA GLY A 41 14.72 -21.44 -8.10
C GLY A 41 14.11 -22.63 -8.83
N ASP A 42 13.53 -23.55 -8.06
CA ASP A 42 12.88 -24.73 -8.60
C ASP A 42 11.60 -24.36 -9.36
N ILE A 43 11.56 -24.70 -10.65
CA ILE A 43 10.43 -24.41 -11.53
C ILE A 43 9.43 -25.56 -11.61
N GLU A 44 9.73 -26.73 -11.02
CA GLU A 44 8.92 -27.94 -11.19
C GLU A 44 7.51 -27.78 -10.60
N GLU A 45 7.39 -27.42 -9.32
CA GLU A 45 6.10 -27.24 -8.66
C GLU A 45 5.25 -26.10 -9.30
N PRO A 46 5.78 -24.89 -9.57
CA PRO A 46 5.01 -23.85 -10.26
C PRO A 46 4.56 -24.27 -11.67
N LEU A 47 5.40 -25.02 -12.39
CA LEU A 47 5.09 -25.50 -13.72
C LEU A 47 3.99 -26.57 -13.69
N GLU A 48 4.04 -27.52 -12.76
CA GLU A 48 2.98 -28.50 -12.55
C GLU A 48 1.65 -27.82 -12.21
N ALA A 49 1.68 -26.81 -11.33
CA ALA A 49 0.50 -26.03 -10.99
C ALA A 49 -0.10 -25.31 -12.21
N ALA A 50 0.74 -24.71 -13.05
CA ALA A 50 0.30 -24.05 -14.27
C ALA A 50 -0.24 -25.04 -15.31
N ILE A 51 0.35 -26.23 -15.45
CA ILE A 51 -0.15 -27.30 -16.31
C ILE A 51 -1.55 -27.72 -15.85
N SER A 52 -1.75 -27.98 -14.55
CA SER A 52 -3.04 -28.36 -13.98
C SER A 52 -4.08 -27.26 -14.22
N ALA A 53 -3.77 -26.00 -13.87
CA ALA A 53 -4.66 -24.86 -14.06
C ALA A 53 -5.00 -24.61 -15.55
N SER A 54 -4.10 -24.95 -16.49
CA SER A 54 -4.35 -24.80 -17.93
C SER A 54 -5.53 -25.62 -18.45
N HIS A 55 -5.89 -26.72 -17.78
CA HIS A 55 -7.04 -27.54 -18.15
C HIS A 55 -8.38 -26.82 -17.95
N GLU A 56 -8.48 -25.95 -16.94
CA GLU A 56 -9.63 -25.05 -16.73
C GLU A 56 -9.48 -23.75 -17.52
N HIS A 57 -8.25 -23.26 -17.67
CA HIS A 57 -7.92 -21.96 -18.27
C HIS A 57 -6.87 -22.11 -19.37
N PRO A 58 -7.26 -22.48 -20.61
CA PRO A 58 -6.30 -22.72 -21.70
C PRO A 58 -5.39 -21.53 -21.97
N ALA A 59 -4.12 -21.67 -21.60
CA ALA A 59 -3.13 -20.59 -21.59
C ALA A 59 -1.89 -20.93 -22.41
N ARG A 60 -1.20 -19.90 -22.90
CA ARG A 60 0.23 -20.03 -23.20
C ARG A 60 1.00 -19.76 -21.91
N VAL A 61 1.83 -20.70 -21.48
CA VAL A 61 2.69 -20.54 -20.30
C VAL A 61 4.09 -20.16 -20.77
N LEU A 62 4.60 -19.03 -20.28
CA LEU A 62 5.97 -18.58 -20.47
C LEU A 62 6.66 -18.63 -19.11
N VAL A 63 7.64 -19.51 -18.94
CA VAL A 63 8.46 -19.56 -17.72
C VAL A 63 9.75 -18.81 -17.99
N VAL A 64 10.06 -17.82 -17.16
CA VAL A 64 11.31 -17.07 -17.23
C VAL A 64 12.19 -17.51 -16.07
N ASP A 65 13.25 -18.24 -16.42
CA ASP A 65 14.32 -18.68 -15.53
C ASP A 65 15.57 -17.85 -15.87
N ALA A 66 16.06 -17.08 -14.89
CA ALA A 66 17.07 -16.06 -15.09
C ALA A 66 18.31 -16.35 -14.24
N ASP A 67 19.46 -16.42 -14.89
CA ASP A 67 20.77 -16.53 -14.23
C ASP A 67 21.63 -15.31 -14.56
N PRO A 68 21.60 -14.25 -13.72
CA PRO A 68 22.37 -13.04 -13.94
C PRO A 68 23.86 -13.22 -13.65
N GLU A 69 24.26 -14.28 -12.93
CA GLU A 69 25.66 -14.52 -12.56
C GLU A 69 26.42 -15.37 -13.61
N ALA A 70 25.72 -15.82 -14.66
CA ALA A 70 26.31 -16.60 -15.72
C ALA A 70 27.46 -15.85 -16.45
N GLU A 71 28.59 -16.54 -16.67
CA GLU A 71 29.77 -15.98 -17.35
C GLU A 71 29.53 -15.56 -18.81
N THR A 72 28.46 -16.06 -19.42
CA THR A 72 28.14 -15.82 -20.83
C THR A 72 26.69 -15.38 -20.99
N SER A 73 26.47 -14.33 -21.78
CA SER A 73 25.14 -13.92 -22.19
C SER A 73 24.59 -14.85 -23.28
N GLY A 74 23.38 -15.36 -23.09
CA GLY A 74 22.71 -16.22 -24.08
C GLY A 74 21.29 -16.58 -23.67
N LEU A 75 20.50 -17.06 -24.63
CA LEU A 75 19.13 -17.51 -24.40
C LEU A 75 19.00 -18.97 -24.84
N ASP A 76 18.63 -19.84 -23.91
CA ASP A 76 18.18 -21.19 -24.24
C ASP A 76 16.66 -21.27 -24.05
N ALA A 77 16.01 -22.15 -24.80
CA ALA A 77 14.58 -22.32 -24.68
C ALA A 77 14.16 -23.79 -24.75
N GLU A 78 13.12 -24.13 -24.01
CA GLU A 78 12.47 -25.43 -24.08
C GLU A 78 10.98 -25.23 -24.38
N ILE A 79 10.53 -25.81 -25.49
CA ILE A 79 9.16 -25.72 -25.96
C ILE A 79 8.47 -27.04 -25.67
N ARG A 80 7.36 -27.01 -24.93
CA ARG A 80 6.49 -28.15 -24.69
C ARG A 80 5.13 -27.94 -25.36
N VAL A 81 4.65 -28.98 -26.06
CA VAL A 81 3.34 -28.99 -26.74
C VAL A 81 2.65 -30.34 -26.53
N GLY A 82 1.31 -30.34 -26.48
CA GLY A 82 0.50 -31.55 -26.33
C GLY A 82 0.48 -32.03 -24.88
N ARG A 83 0.58 -33.35 -24.66
CA ARG A 83 0.49 -33.96 -23.30
C ARG A 83 1.42 -33.32 -22.27
N ASP A 84 2.62 -32.90 -22.68
CA ASP A 84 3.65 -32.33 -21.80
C ASP A 84 3.43 -30.84 -21.51
N ALA A 85 2.35 -30.25 -22.02
CA ALA A 85 1.99 -28.83 -21.90
C ALA A 85 0.55 -28.61 -21.40
N GLY A 86 -0.10 -29.67 -20.91
CA GLY A 86 -1.52 -29.63 -20.53
C GLY A 86 -2.42 -29.31 -21.72
N ALA A 87 -3.31 -28.34 -21.54
CA ALA A 87 -4.19 -27.85 -22.59
C ALA A 87 -3.58 -26.66 -23.39
N GLY A 88 -2.28 -26.40 -23.25
CA GLY A 88 -1.62 -25.21 -23.79
C GLY A 88 -0.29 -25.44 -24.51
N GLU A 89 0.48 -24.35 -24.61
CA GLU A 89 1.89 -24.35 -25.01
C GLU A 89 2.72 -23.83 -23.86
N ILE A 90 3.85 -24.48 -23.59
CA ILE A 90 4.78 -24.02 -22.56
C ILE A 90 6.10 -23.68 -23.22
N VAL A 91 6.64 -22.52 -22.90
CA VAL A 91 7.98 -22.10 -23.29
C VAL A 91 8.74 -21.76 -22.03
N ILE A 92 9.80 -22.51 -21.76
CA ILE A 92 10.74 -22.21 -20.67
C ILE A 92 11.91 -21.48 -21.28
N LEU A 93 12.10 -20.22 -20.89
CA LEU A 93 13.17 -19.33 -21.32
C LEU A 93 14.24 -19.32 -20.23
N ARG A 94 15.46 -19.76 -20.58
CA ARG A 94 16.61 -19.71 -19.69
C ARG A 94 17.54 -18.60 -20.17
N ALA A 95 17.39 -17.42 -19.57
CA ALA A 95 18.13 -16.22 -19.93
C ALA A 95 19.38 -16.10 -19.05
N ARG A 96 20.54 -15.95 -19.70
CA ARG A 96 21.86 -15.88 -19.04
C ARG A 96 22.52 -14.53 -19.29
N GLY A 97 23.25 -14.02 -18.30
CA GLY A 97 24.07 -12.80 -18.40
C GLY A 97 23.26 -11.53 -18.67
N ASP A 98 23.73 -10.67 -19.57
CA ASP A 98 23.19 -9.32 -19.81
C ASP A 98 21.79 -9.27 -20.45
N LEU A 99 21.23 -10.41 -20.87
CA LEU A 99 19.89 -10.51 -21.48
C LEU A 99 18.75 -10.11 -20.53
N MET A 100 19.03 -9.99 -19.23
CA MET A 100 18.11 -9.45 -18.23
C MET A 100 17.60 -8.05 -18.55
N ALA A 101 18.46 -7.20 -19.12
CA ALA A 101 18.08 -5.83 -19.47
C ALA A 101 17.09 -5.74 -20.65
N SER A 102 16.77 -6.87 -21.32
CA SER A 102 15.89 -6.93 -22.49
C SER A 102 14.83 -8.03 -22.40
N LEU A 103 14.50 -8.48 -21.19
CA LEU A 103 13.49 -9.53 -20.95
C LEU A 103 12.11 -9.14 -21.49
N ASP A 104 11.72 -7.88 -21.37
CA ASP A 104 10.48 -7.35 -21.94
C ASP A 104 10.37 -7.64 -23.44
N THR A 105 11.43 -7.36 -24.19
CA THR A 105 11.49 -7.51 -25.64
C THR A 105 11.41 -8.97 -26.04
N LEU A 106 12.03 -9.86 -25.27
CA LEU A 106 11.96 -11.31 -25.50
C LEU A 106 10.55 -11.86 -25.27
N VAL A 107 9.94 -11.49 -24.14
CA VAL A 107 8.60 -11.94 -23.77
C VAL A 107 7.55 -11.38 -24.71
N MET A 108 7.61 -10.09 -25.05
CA MET A 108 6.68 -9.42 -25.96
C MET A 108 6.55 -10.13 -27.31
N ALA A 109 7.65 -10.64 -27.85
CA ALA A 109 7.67 -11.37 -29.12
C ALA A 109 6.94 -12.74 -29.05
N LEU A 110 6.71 -13.28 -27.85
CA LEU A 110 6.09 -14.58 -27.60
C LEU A 110 4.68 -14.48 -27.02
N LEU A 111 4.17 -13.26 -26.81
CA LEU A 111 2.80 -13.04 -26.32
C LEU A 111 1.75 -13.47 -27.35
N LEU A 112 0.56 -13.81 -26.86
CA LEU A 112 -0.61 -13.97 -27.71
C LEU A 112 -1.19 -12.58 -28.04
N PRO A 113 -1.41 -12.24 -29.32
CA PRO A 113 -2.08 -11.00 -29.68
C PRO A 113 -3.48 -10.93 -29.05
N ASP A 114 -3.83 -9.76 -28.51
CA ASP A 114 -5.16 -9.44 -27.96
C ASP A 114 -5.64 -10.35 -26.81
N ALA A 115 -4.75 -11.14 -26.20
CA ALA A 115 -5.06 -11.97 -25.04
C ALA A 115 -4.57 -11.29 -23.74
N PRO A 116 -5.33 -11.41 -22.63
CA PRO A 116 -4.85 -11.01 -21.31
C PRO A 116 -3.52 -11.66 -20.95
N ILE A 117 -2.69 -10.90 -20.24
CA ILE A 117 -1.38 -11.26 -19.73
C ILE A 117 -1.46 -11.29 -18.21
N VAL A 118 -1.08 -12.43 -17.66
CA VAL A 118 -1.00 -12.67 -16.22
C VAL A 118 0.46 -12.91 -15.89
N THR A 119 1.03 -12.17 -14.94
CA THR A 119 2.36 -12.50 -14.40
C THR A 119 2.23 -13.04 -12.99
N TRP A 120 2.95 -14.12 -12.70
CA TRP A 120 2.97 -14.78 -11.42
C TRP A 120 4.40 -14.95 -10.91
N TRP A 121 4.63 -14.51 -9.67
CA TRP A 121 5.82 -14.80 -8.88
C TRP A 121 5.47 -15.85 -7.82
N PRO A 122 5.86 -17.13 -8.01
CA PRO A 122 5.63 -18.19 -7.03
C PRO A 122 6.38 -17.93 -5.72
N GLU A 123 7.53 -17.26 -5.82
CA GLU A 123 8.36 -16.79 -4.73
C GLU A 123 9.10 -15.52 -5.16
N GLY A 124 9.86 -14.89 -4.26
CA GLY A 124 10.73 -13.77 -4.63
C GLY A 124 9.99 -12.54 -5.18
N ALA A 125 8.74 -12.32 -4.75
CA ALA A 125 7.90 -11.27 -5.29
C ALA A 125 8.57 -9.86 -5.21
N PRO A 126 8.50 -9.05 -6.29
CA PRO A 126 9.05 -7.71 -6.29
C PRO A 126 8.29 -6.82 -5.31
N SER A 127 8.95 -5.77 -4.82
CA SER A 127 8.32 -4.82 -3.88
C SER A 127 7.11 -4.08 -4.46
N SER A 128 7.05 -3.93 -5.78
CA SER A 128 5.89 -3.41 -6.49
C SER A 128 5.71 -4.16 -7.80
N PRO A 129 4.78 -5.13 -7.87
CA PRO A 129 4.53 -5.92 -9.07
C PRO A 129 4.25 -5.08 -10.31
N VAL A 130 3.54 -3.95 -10.19
CA VAL A 130 3.22 -3.11 -11.36
C VAL A 130 4.43 -2.42 -11.98
N HIS A 131 5.50 -2.19 -11.21
CA HIS A 131 6.72 -1.52 -11.68
C HIS A 131 7.82 -2.52 -12.10
N ASP A 132 7.57 -3.81 -11.92
CA ASP A 132 8.41 -4.84 -12.52
C ASP A 132 8.27 -4.82 -14.05
N VAL A 133 9.35 -5.15 -14.75
CA VAL A 133 9.44 -5.13 -16.22
C VAL A 133 8.35 -5.98 -16.88
N LEU A 134 8.07 -7.17 -16.36
CA LEU A 134 7.04 -8.08 -16.87
C LEU A 134 5.70 -7.86 -16.18
N GLY A 135 5.72 -7.38 -14.94
CA GLY A 135 4.51 -6.96 -14.25
C GLY A 135 3.80 -5.77 -14.92
N SER A 136 4.53 -4.77 -15.40
CA SER A 136 3.95 -3.55 -15.99
C SER A 136 3.13 -3.79 -17.26
N MET A 137 3.39 -4.90 -17.97
CA MET A 137 2.61 -5.30 -19.16
C MET A 137 1.41 -6.19 -18.83
N SER A 138 1.25 -6.62 -17.57
CA SER A 138 0.26 -7.61 -17.16
C SER A 138 -1.00 -6.98 -16.59
N GLN A 139 -2.17 -7.50 -16.95
CA GLN A 139 -3.45 -7.06 -16.34
C GLN A 139 -3.61 -7.63 -14.93
N ARG A 140 -3.21 -8.90 -14.73
CA ARG A 140 -3.22 -9.59 -13.43
C ARG A 140 -1.79 -9.89 -12.98
N ARG A 141 -1.50 -9.62 -11.71
CA ARG A 141 -0.18 -9.82 -11.10
C ARG A 141 -0.35 -10.62 -9.81
N ILE A 142 0.06 -11.88 -9.85
CA ILE A 142 -0.15 -12.84 -8.77
C ILE A 142 1.16 -12.98 -8.00
N THR A 143 1.09 -12.89 -6.67
CA THR A 143 2.22 -13.09 -5.76
C THR A 143 1.91 -14.19 -4.76
N ASP A 144 2.92 -14.76 -4.09
CA ASP A 144 2.71 -15.61 -2.92
C ASP A 144 3.61 -15.18 -1.76
N SER A 145 3.12 -14.22 -0.96
CA SER A 145 3.83 -13.74 0.22
C SER A 145 4.15 -14.85 1.22
N ALA A 146 3.33 -15.91 1.29
CA ALA A 146 3.55 -17.03 2.21
C ALA A 146 4.76 -17.90 1.81
N ALA A 147 5.11 -17.92 0.52
CA ALA A 147 6.26 -18.64 -0.02
C ALA A 147 7.56 -17.79 0.00
N CYS A 148 7.47 -16.49 0.27
CA CYS A 148 8.64 -15.60 0.27
C CYS A 148 9.44 -15.65 1.59
N ALA A 149 10.73 -15.33 1.51
CA ALA A 149 11.55 -15.08 2.70
C ALA A 149 10.99 -13.87 3.48
N GLY A 150 10.70 -14.07 4.77
CA GLY A 150 10.01 -13.08 5.59
C GLY A 150 8.59 -12.79 5.09
N PRO A 151 7.62 -13.69 5.30
CA PRO A 151 6.28 -13.58 4.72
C PRO A 151 5.53 -12.30 5.08
N ILE A 152 5.56 -11.91 6.36
CA ILE A 152 4.89 -10.68 6.84
C ILE A 152 5.55 -9.43 6.27
N ASP A 153 6.88 -9.37 6.24
CA ASP A 153 7.60 -8.24 5.64
C ASP A 153 7.31 -8.12 4.15
N THR A 154 7.17 -9.26 3.46
CA THR A 154 6.75 -9.29 2.06
C THR A 154 5.35 -8.73 1.89
N LEU A 155 4.38 -9.17 2.69
CA LEU A 155 3.01 -8.65 2.65
C LEU A 155 2.96 -7.13 2.94
N LYS A 156 3.76 -6.65 3.91
CA LYS A 156 3.92 -5.21 4.19
C LYS A 156 4.51 -4.44 3.02
N ARG A 157 5.52 -4.99 2.33
CA ARG A 157 6.08 -4.38 1.11
C ARG A 157 5.05 -4.33 -0.02
N LEU A 158 4.35 -5.43 -0.27
CA LEU A 158 3.30 -5.51 -1.29
C LEU A 158 2.16 -4.52 -1.02
N ARG A 159 1.77 -4.31 0.24
CA ARG A 159 0.82 -3.25 0.63
C ARG A 159 1.26 -1.86 0.14
N ARG A 160 2.56 -1.54 0.25
CA ARG A 160 3.11 -0.24 -0.20
C ARG A 160 3.19 -0.14 -1.73
N GLY A 161 3.29 -1.25 -2.44
CA GLY A 161 3.40 -1.30 -3.90
C GLY A 161 2.10 -1.62 -4.62
N TYR A 162 1.00 -1.84 -3.89
CA TYR A 162 -0.23 -2.41 -4.42
C TYR A 162 -0.86 -1.52 -5.50
N THR A 163 -1.27 -2.16 -6.59
CA THR A 163 -2.08 -1.57 -7.66
C THR A 163 -3.25 -2.48 -8.03
N SER A 164 -4.30 -1.92 -8.62
CA SER A 164 -5.45 -2.70 -9.09
C SER A 164 -4.99 -3.80 -10.05
N GLY A 165 -5.41 -5.05 -9.82
CA GLY A 165 -4.93 -6.21 -10.55
C GLY A 165 -3.81 -6.99 -9.84
N ASP A 166 -3.28 -6.48 -8.73
CA ASP A 166 -2.42 -7.26 -7.82
C ASP A 166 -3.27 -8.21 -6.97
N SER A 167 -2.76 -9.43 -6.78
CA SER A 167 -3.34 -10.44 -5.89
C SER A 167 -2.23 -11.24 -5.20
N ASP A 168 -2.58 -11.93 -4.13
CA ASP A 168 -1.67 -12.78 -3.37
C ASP A 168 -2.33 -14.12 -3.03
N LEU A 169 -1.64 -15.24 -3.27
CA LEU A 169 -2.19 -16.57 -3.03
C LEU A 169 -2.49 -16.83 -1.55
N ALA A 170 -1.88 -16.11 -0.61
CA ALA A 170 -2.26 -16.15 0.80
C ALA A 170 -3.70 -15.67 1.02
N TRP A 171 -4.22 -14.78 0.16
CA TRP A 171 -5.62 -14.38 0.15
C TRP A 171 -6.52 -15.46 -0.44
N SER A 172 -6.14 -16.05 -1.58
CA SER A 172 -6.90 -17.11 -2.25
C SER A 172 -7.02 -18.38 -1.38
N ARG A 173 -6.02 -18.63 -0.50
CA ARG A 173 -6.08 -19.69 0.54
C ARG A 173 -7.26 -19.51 1.51
N LEU A 174 -7.78 -18.30 1.67
CA LEU A 174 -8.87 -17.99 2.58
C LEU A 174 -10.26 -18.14 1.95
N THR A 175 -10.40 -18.39 0.64
CA THR A 175 -11.70 -18.38 -0.03
C THR A 175 -12.72 -19.34 0.60
N ARG A 176 -12.31 -20.57 0.94
CA ARG A 176 -13.20 -21.54 1.64
C ARG A 176 -13.51 -21.11 3.08
N TRP A 177 -12.53 -20.55 3.80
CA TRP A 177 -12.75 -20.00 5.15
C TRP A 177 -13.75 -18.84 5.15
N ARG A 178 -13.56 -17.88 4.24
CA ARG A 178 -14.45 -16.72 4.08
C ARG A 178 -15.88 -17.16 3.75
N GLY A 179 -16.03 -18.13 2.85
CA GLY A 179 -17.33 -18.71 2.52
C GLY A 179 -18.03 -19.36 3.71
N LEU A 180 -17.31 -20.11 4.55
CA LEU A 180 -17.89 -20.76 5.72
C LEU A 180 -18.27 -19.76 6.81
N VAL A 181 -17.44 -18.75 7.08
CA VAL A 181 -17.81 -17.65 7.99
C VAL A 181 -19.06 -16.94 7.48
N ALA A 182 -19.13 -16.61 6.19
CA ALA A 182 -20.32 -15.99 5.60
C ALA A 182 -21.58 -16.86 5.78
N SER A 183 -21.47 -18.16 5.52
CA SER A 183 -22.61 -19.09 5.70
C SER A 183 -23.07 -19.19 7.16
N ALA A 184 -22.17 -19.09 8.13
CA ALA A 184 -22.51 -19.10 9.55
C ALA A 184 -23.31 -17.85 9.97
N PHE A 185 -23.18 -16.74 9.23
CA PHE A 185 -23.96 -15.51 9.45
C PHE A 185 -25.35 -15.51 8.79
N GLU A 186 -25.66 -16.49 7.94
CA GLU A 186 -26.99 -16.58 7.31
C GLU A 186 -28.07 -17.11 8.27
N VAL A 187 -27.67 -17.68 9.41
CA VAL A 187 -28.58 -18.25 10.41
C VAL A 187 -28.98 -17.18 11.44
N PRO A 188 -30.26 -16.79 11.55
CA PRO A 188 -30.72 -15.86 12.57
C PRO A 188 -30.55 -16.41 13.98
N PRO A 189 -30.24 -15.57 14.99
CA PRO A 189 -30.08 -14.12 14.91
C PRO A 189 -28.78 -13.70 14.23
N VAL A 190 -28.83 -12.65 13.42
CA VAL A 190 -27.64 -12.03 12.82
C VAL A 190 -27.22 -10.87 13.71
N THR A 191 -26.45 -11.17 14.75
CA THR A 191 -25.90 -10.17 15.68
C THR A 191 -24.43 -9.90 15.36
N VAL A 192 -24.01 -8.64 15.50
CA VAL A 192 -22.59 -8.28 15.36
C VAL A 192 -21.81 -8.90 16.53
N PRO A 193 -20.70 -9.62 16.30
CA PRO A 193 -19.89 -10.17 17.38
C PRO A 193 -19.34 -9.08 18.30
N GLN A 194 -19.26 -9.35 19.60
CA GLN A 194 -18.59 -8.49 20.57
C GLN A 194 -17.06 -8.66 20.51
N ARG A 195 -16.60 -9.83 20.06
CA ARG A 195 -15.18 -10.16 19.93
C ARG A 195 -14.98 -11.17 18.82
N VAL A 196 -13.90 -10.99 18.07
CA VAL A 196 -13.47 -11.86 16.99
C VAL A 196 -12.07 -12.38 17.29
N GLU A 197 -11.86 -13.68 17.11
CA GLU A 197 -10.56 -14.33 17.27
C GLU A 197 -10.24 -15.16 16.03
N VAL A 198 -9.01 -15.03 15.53
CA VAL A 198 -8.46 -15.89 14.48
C VAL A 198 -7.30 -16.65 15.08
N SER A 199 -7.40 -17.98 15.12
CA SER A 199 -6.32 -18.83 15.59
C SER A 199 -5.41 -19.27 14.45
N GLY A 200 -4.09 -19.19 14.68
CA GLY A 200 -3.07 -19.57 13.71
C GLY A 200 -1.72 -18.94 14.05
N ALA A 201 -0.71 -19.16 13.20
CA ALA A 201 0.61 -18.57 13.37
C ALA A 201 0.60 -17.05 13.03
N PRO A 202 0.98 -16.14 13.94
CA PRO A 202 0.98 -14.69 13.67
C PRO A 202 1.91 -14.27 12.51
N GLY A 203 2.95 -15.07 12.24
CA GLY A 203 3.87 -14.87 11.12
C GLY A 203 3.33 -15.34 9.75
N ASN A 204 2.10 -15.85 9.67
CA ASN A 204 1.51 -16.34 8.42
C ASN A 204 0.62 -15.27 7.75
N PRO A 205 0.88 -14.90 6.48
CA PRO A 205 0.08 -13.90 5.76
C PRO A 205 -1.42 -14.21 5.70
N SER A 206 -1.84 -15.47 5.52
CA SER A 206 -3.26 -15.83 5.49
C SER A 206 -3.95 -15.58 6.83
N VAL A 207 -3.25 -15.79 7.97
CA VAL A 207 -3.82 -15.52 9.30
C VAL A 207 -4.05 -14.03 9.49
N VAL A 208 -3.07 -13.21 9.12
CA VAL A 208 -3.15 -11.74 9.17
C VAL A 208 -4.27 -11.22 8.26
N LEU A 209 -4.33 -11.68 7.02
CA LEU A 209 -5.37 -11.29 6.06
C LEU A 209 -6.77 -11.73 6.51
N MET A 210 -6.90 -12.88 7.18
CA MET A 210 -8.19 -13.32 7.73
C MET A 210 -8.67 -12.42 8.87
N ALA A 211 -7.77 -12.09 9.82
CA ALA A 211 -8.10 -11.17 10.91
C ALA A 211 -8.44 -9.77 10.38
N ALA A 212 -7.67 -9.27 9.43
CA ALA A 212 -7.91 -7.99 8.77
C ALA A 212 -9.26 -7.98 8.03
N TRP A 213 -9.59 -9.04 7.29
CA TRP A 213 -10.87 -9.17 6.59
C TRP A 213 -12.06 -9.19 7.53
N LEU A 214 -11.98 -9.95 8.62
CA LEU A 214 -13.05 -9.98 9.62
C LEU A 214 -13.20 -8.63 10.32
N SER A 215 -12.09 -7.97 10.65
CA SER A 215 -12.12 -6.64 11.27
C SER A 215 -12.77 -5.61 10.36
N HIS A 216 -12.38 -5.60 9.08
CA HIS A 216 -12.94 -4.74 8.06
C HIS A 216 -14.43 -5.02 7.82
N SER A 217 -14.80 -6.30 7.70
CA SER A 217 -16.16 -6.70 7.33
C SER A 217 -17.18 -6.57 8.47
N LEU A 218 -16.72 -6.72 9.72
CA LEU A 218 -17.59 -6.71 10.90
C LEU A 218 -17.51 -5.41 11.70
N GLY A 219 -16.52 -4.56 11.45
CA GLY A 219 -16.28 -3.33 12.22
C GLY A 219 -15.78 -3.57 13.64
N VAL A 220 -15.23 -4.77 13.92
CA VAL A 220 -14.78 -5.21 15.26
C VAL A 220 -13.37 -5.77 15.17
N ASP A 221 -12.45 -5.28 16.00
CA ASP A 221 -11.05 -5.71 16.03
C ASP A 221 -10.92 -7.24 16.23
N ALA A 222 -10.35 -7.92 15.25
CA ALA A 222 -10.09 -9.35 15.28
C ALA A 222 -8.70 -9.64 15.84
N ARG A 223 -8.66 -10.37 16.95
CA ARG A 223 -7.41 -10.73 17.61
C ARG A 223 -6.84 -12.02 17.03
N ILE A 224 -5.56 -11.99 16.67
CA ILE A 224 -4.83 -13.21 16.34
C ILE A 224 -4.42 -13.91 17.63
N VAL A 225 -4.76 -15.19 17.75
CA VAL A 225 -4.43 -16.04 18.91
C VAL A 225 -3.54 -17.18 18.43
N GLU A 226 -2.44 -17.45 19.13
CA GLU A 226 -1.59 -18.60 18.80
C GLU A 226 -2.36 -19.91 19.04
N SER A 227 -2.32 -20.82 18.05
CA SER A 227 -2.94 -22.14 18.18
C SER A 227 -2.14 -23.01 19.15
N SER A 228 -2.82 -23.61 20.14
CA SER A 228 -2.22 -24.51 21.13
C SER A 228 -1.88 -25.91 20.60
N SER A 229 -2.25 -26.23 19.36
CA SER A 229 -1.82 -27.46 18.68
C SER A 229 -0.35 -27.34 18.33
N GLY A 230 0.50 -28.15 18.96
CA GLY A 230 1.97 -28.19 18.76
C GLY A 230 2.44 -28.62 17.37
N GLU A 231 1.68 -28.34 16.31
CA GLU A 231 2.15 -28.38 14.92
C GLU A 231 3.04 -27.16 14.69
N THR A 232 4.33 -27.37 14.93
CA THR A 232 5.39 -26.43 14.59
C THR A 232 5.40 -26.18 13.08
N GLY A 233 5.03 -24.97 12.67
CA GLY A 233 5.36 -24.40 11.37
C GLY A 233 4.26 -24.51 10.31
N THR A 234 4.09 -23.41 9.56
CA THR A 234 3.43 -23.29 8.24
C THR A 234 1.90 -23.48 8.10
N ALA A 235 1.17 -24.08 9.05
CA ALA A 235 -0.28 -24.18 8.92
C ALA A 235 -0.94 -22.79 9.06
N GLY A 236 -1.63 -22.32 8.02
CA GLY A 236 -2.32 -21.01 7.96
C GLY A 236 -3.43 -20.81 9.01
N VAL A 237 -4.64 -20.44 8.59
CA VAL A 237 -5.75 -20.30 9.55
C VAL A 237 -6.11 -21.65 10.15
N HIS A 238 -6.00 -21.76 11.48
CA HIS A 238 -6.41 -22.93 12.26
C HIS A 238 -7.88 -22.83 12.66
N GLY A 239 -8.35 -21.63 13.01
CA GLY A 239 -9.75 -21.44 13.39
C GLY A 239 -10.19 -20.00 13.45
N VAL A 240 -11.50 -19.80 13.48
CA VAL A 240 -12.16 -18.51 13.60
C VAL A 240 -13.25 -18.64 14.64
N ARG A 241 -13.23 -17.76 15.63
CA ARG A 241 -14.22 -17.72 16.70
C ARG A 241 -14.86 -16.34 16.78
N LEU A 242 -16.17 -16.31 16.68
CA LEU A 242 -16.99 -15.09 16.76
C LEU A 242 -17.83 -15.17 18.02
N ILE A 243 -17.55 -14.30 18.98
CA ILE A 243 -18.24 -14.28 20.27
C ILE A 243 -19.37 -13.27 20.18
N ARG A 244 -20.62 -13.74 20.24
CA ARG A 244 -21.82 -12.91 20.21
C ARG A 244 -22.56 -13.00 21.54
N GLU A 245 -23.55 -12.13 21.72
CA GLU A 245 -24.40 -12.12 22.91
C GLU A 245 -25.21 -13.42 23.08
N ASP A 246 -25.64 -14.00 21.97
CA ASP A 246 -26.50 -15.19 21.93
C ASP A 246 -25.72 -16.52 21.79
N GLY A 247 -24.39 -16.45 21.77
CA GLY A 247 -23.51 -17.61 21.70
C GLY A 247 -22.30 -17.39 20.81
N ALA A 248 -21.39 -18.36 20.79
CA ALA A 248 -20.22 -18.31 19.92
C ALA A 248 -20.47 -19.10 18.62
N ILE A 249 -19.97 -18.56 17.51
CA ILE A 249 -19.72 -19.33 16.29
C ILE A 249 -18.25 -19.74 16.33
N ASP A 250 -17.96 -21.03 16.19
CA ASP A 250 -16.60 -21.56 16.22
C ASP A 250 -16.35 -22.42 14.97
N LEU A 251 -15.35 -22.05 14.20
CA LEU A 251 -14.85 -22.84 13.07
C LEU A 251 -13.43 -23.27 13.42
N THR A 252 -13.22 -24.55 13.68
CA THR A 252 -11.90 -25.07 14.08
C THR A 252 -11.46 -26.19 13.15
N ARG A 253 -10.23 -26.09 12.64
CA ARG A 253 -9.60 -27.16 11.86
C ARG A 253 -9.21 -28.30 12.78
N VAL A 254 -9.72 -29.49 12.46
CA VAL A 254 -9.44 -30.72 13.22
C VAL A 254 -8.53 -31.70 12.47
N SER A 255 -8.39 -31.51 11.15
CA SER A 255 -7.43 -32.23 10.30
C SER A 255 -7.13 -31.42 9.03
N ASP A 256 -6.20 -31.91 8.21
CA ASP A 256 -5.92 -31.29 6.90
C ASP A 256 -7.12 -31.34 5.95
N GLU A 257 -8.05 -32.26 6.17
CA GLU A 257 -9.21 -32.53 5.31
C GLU A 257 -10.53 -31.96 5.86
N ALA A 258 -10.58 -31.54 7.13
CA ALA A 258 -11.84 -31.20 7.77
C ALA A 258 -11.74 -30.06 8.79
N ILE A 259 -12.84 -29.32 8.89
CA ILE A 259 -13.12 -28.42 10.00
C ILE A 259 -14.40 -28.84 10.71
N VAL A 260 -14.51 -28.46 11.98
CA VAL A 260 -15.75 -28.54 12.75
C VAL A 260 -16.29 -27.13 12.91
N MET A 261 -17.55 -26.95 12.55
CA MET A 261 -18.31 -25.71 12.75
C MET A 261 -19.33 -25.90 13.87
N THR A 262 -19.31 -25.03 14.86
CA THR A 262 -20.26 -24.99 15.97
C THR A 262 -21.03 -23.67 15.89
N LEU A 263 -22.35 -23.74 15.98
CA LEU A 263 -23.23 -22.58 15.95
C LEU A 263 -23.86 -22.36 17.34
N PRO A 264 -24.30 -21.12 17.67
CA PRO A 264 -25.01 -20.85 18.90
C PRO A 264 -26.19 -21.80 19.13
N GLY A 265 -26.16 -22.54 20.24
CA GLY A 265 -27.20 -23.50 20.61
C GLY A 265 -27.09 -24.89 19.96
N ASP A 266 -26.05 -25.16 19.17
CA ASP A 266 -25.75 -26.48 18.62
C ASP A 266 -24.32 -26.93 18.98
N ASP A 267 -24.22 -27.74 20.03
CA ASP A 267 -22.95 -28.30 20.51
C ASP A 267 -22.55 -29.60 19.78
N SER A 268 -23.32 -30.04 18.77
CA SER A 268 -23.06 -31.32 18.08
C SER A 268 -21.85 -31.26 17.14
N GLY A 269 -21.48 -30.06 16.67
CA GLY A 269 -20.33 -29.81 15.81
C GLY A 269 -20.52 -30.37 14.40
N GLN A 270 -20.85 -29.50 13.45
CA GLN A 270 -20.97 -29.90 12.04
C GLN A 270 -19.59 -30.11 11.42
N HIS A 271 -19.30 -31.33 11.00
CA HIS A 271 -18.10 -31.63 10.22
C HIS A 271 -18.25 -31.15 8.77
N VAL A 272 -17.32 -30.32 8.32
CA VAL A 272 -17.24 -29.80 6.95
C VAL A 272 -15.95 -30.28 6.32
N THR A 273 -16.06 -30.99 5.20
CA THR A 273 -14.90 -31.38 4.38
C THR A 273 -14.28 -30.13 3.77
N MET A 274 -13.06 -29.80 4.20
CA MET A 274 -12.31 -28.64 3.74
C MET A 274 -10.81 -28.96 3.67
N PRO A 275 -10.38 -29.72 2.64
CA PRO A 275 -8.97 -29.94 2.36
C PRO A 275 -8.21 -28.64 2.27
N ARG A 276 -6.93 -28.69 2.66
CA ARG A 276 -5.98 -27.64 2.31
C ARG A 276 -5.92 -27.48 0.79
N ARG A 277 -5.86 -26.23 0.36
CA ARG A 277 -5.82 -25.91 -1.07
C ARG A 277 -4.42 -26.10 -1.61
N THR A 278 -4.32 -26.83 -2.71
CA THR A 278 -3.08 -27.06 -3.44
C THR A 278 -2.75 -25.84 -4.31
N LEU A 279 -1.50 -25.74 -4.77
CA LEU A 279 -1.05 -24.58 -5.55
C LEU A 279 -1.83 -24.42 -6.87
N ASP A 280 -2.18 -25.52 -7.53
CA ASP A 280 -2.98 -25.52 -8.74
C ASP A 280 -4.41 -25.05 -8.51
N GLU A 281 -5.06 -25.45 -7.42
CA GLU A 281 -6.39 -24.96 -7.05
C GLU A 281 -6.38 -23.44 -6.78
N LEU A 282 -5.29 -22.92 -6.22
CA LEU A 282 -5.14 -21.49 -5.94
C LEU A 282 -4.90 -20.71 -7.23
N LEU A 283 -3.99 -21.19 -8.09
CA LEU A 283 -3.70 -20.56 -9.37
C LEU A 283 -4.92 -20.59 -10.30
N ALA A 284 -5.62 -21.72 -10.40
CA ALA A 284 -6.84 -21.83 -11.21
C ALA A 284 -7.92 -20.83 -10.76
N GLU A 285 -8.07 -20.59 -9.46
CA GLU A 285 -8.99 -19.54 -8.97
C GLU A 285 -8.59 -18.15 -9.44
N GLU A 286 -7.32 -17.79 -9.35
CA GLU A 286 -6.82 -16.49 -9.79
C GLU A 286 -6.97 -16.27 -11.30
N LEU A 287 -6.85 -17.34 -12.09
CA LEU A 287 -7.04 -17.29 -13.55
C LEU A 287 -8.52 -17.23 -13.96
N ARG A 288 -9.45 -17.60 -13.07
CA ARG A 288 -10.90 -17.59 -13.35
C ARG A 288 -11.48 -16.17 -13.38
N ARG A 289 -10.92 -15.25 -12.60
CA ARG A 289 -11.36 -13.85 -12.55
C ARG A 289 -10.16 -12.91 -12.66
N LEU A 290 -9.95 -12.40 -13.87
CA LEU A 290 -8.86 -11.47 -14.16
C LEU A 290 -9.14 -10.03 -13.70
N ASP A 291 -10.41 -9.69 -13.46
CA ASP A 291 -10.79 -8.41 -12.89
C ASP A 291 -10.18 -8.21 -11.49
N PRO A 292 -9.85 -6.97 -11.09
CA PRO A 292 -9.32 -6.68 -9.77
C PRO A 292 -10.17 -7.27 -8.62
N ASP A 293 -9.49 -7.74 -7.57
CA ASP A 293 -10.14 -8.04 -6.28
C ASP A 293 -10.04 -6.79 -5.39
N GLU A 294 -11.10 -5.99 -5.39
CA GLU A 294 -11.19 -4.76 -4.58
C GLU A 294 -11.14 -5.07 -3.08
N VAL A 295 -11.79 -6.17 -2.65
CA VAL A 295 -11.81 -6.59 -1.25
C VAL A 295 -10.42 -6.95 -0.78
N TYR A 296 -9.63 -7.66 -1.58
CA TYR A 296 -8.23 -7.92 -1.26
C TYR A 296 -7.45 -6.63 -1.02
N GLY A 297 -7.60 -5.64 -1.93
CA GLY A 297 -6.92 -4.35 -1.80
C GLY A 297 -7.31 -3.57 -0.53
N GLU A 298 -8.58 -3.61 -0.14
CA GLU A 298 -9.08 -3.02 1.12
C GLU A 298 -8.51 -3.73 2.34
N VAL A 299 -8.59 -5.06 2.37
CA VAL A 299 -8.09 -5.89 3.48
C VAL A 299 -6.58 -5.74 3.64
N LEU A 300 -5.82 -5.74 2.55
CA LEU A 300 -4.38 -5.52 2.59
C LEU A 300 -4.04 -4.12 3.16
N ALA A 301 -4.87 -3.11 2.86
CA ALA A 301 -4.66 -1.76 3.36
C ALA A 301 -4.87 -1.66 4.88
N THR A 302 -5.85 -2.39 5.43
CA THR A 302 -6.19 -2.39 6.85
C THR A 302 -5.39 -3.39 7.69
N ALA A 303 -4.83 -4.45 7.07
CA ALA A 303 -4.08 -5.51 7.74
C ALA A 303 -2.89 -5.02 8.61
N PHE A 304 -2.38 -3.83 8.32
CA PHE A 304 -1.21 -3.22 8.97
C PHE A 304 -1.51 -1.78 9.43
N SER A 305 -2.75 -1.52 9.80
CA SER A 305 -3.25 -0.19 10.17
C SER A 305 -3.01 0.18 11.65
N ALA A 306 -2.43 -0.71 12.46
CA ALA A 306 -2.11 -0.37 13.84
C ALA A 306 -0.93 0.63 13.94
N ILE A 307 -0.98 1.52 14.94
CA ILE A 307 0.14 2.40 15.32
C ILE A 307 1.41 1.62 15.68
N ASP A 308 1.23 0.38 16.14
CA ASP A 308 2.32 -0.49 16.58
C ASP A 308 3.12 -1.08 15.40
N ASP A 309 2.67 -0.91 14.16
CA ASP A 309 3.43 -1.30 12.98
C ASP A 309 4.32 -0.15 12.48
N SER A 310 5.58 -0.13 12.94
CA SER A 310 6.63 0.82 12.51
C SER A 310 6.85 0.88 10.99
N GLY A 311 6.41 -0.14 10.25
CA GLY A 311 6.41 -0.18 8.79
C GLY A 311 5.44 0.83 8.14
N THR A 312 4.44 1.32 8.88
CA THR A 312 3.56 2.41 8.44
C THR A 312 4.23 3.78 8.61
N TYR A 313 5.26 3.89 9.45
CA TYR A 313 5.72 5.19 9.97
C TYR A 313 7.06 5.68 9.44
N ALA A 314 8.02 4.83 9.05
CA ALA A 314 9.26 5.36 8.45
C ALA A 314 10.27 4.32 7.92
N SER A 315 10.04 3.02 8.09
CA SER A 315 11.10 2.03 7.79
C SER A 315 11.59 2.14 6.34
N GLY A 316 12.90 2.37 6.15
CA GLY A 316 13.54 2.53 4.83
C GLY A 316 13.54 3.95 4.26
N LYS A 317 13.10 4.96 5.02
CA LYS A 317 13.19 6.37 4.64
C LYS A 317 14.48 7.02 5.16
N PRO A 318 14.98 8.10 4.52
CA PRO A 318 16.19 8.79 4.96
C PRO A 318 16.06 9.37 6.37
N GLU A 319 17.17 9.32 7.12
CA GLU A 319 17.28 9.93 8.45
C GLU A 319 17.03 11.45 8.41
N PRO A 320 16.41 12.03 9.46
CA PRO A 320 16.20 13.48 9.52
C PRO A 320 17.49 14.28 9.60
N THR A 321 17.47 15.47 9.01
CA THR A 321 18.56 16.44 9.08
C THR A 321 18.12 17.75 9.71
N ASP A 322 19.04 18.46 10.36
CA ASP A 322 18.76 19.73 11.03
C ASP A 322 19.30 20.91 10.24
N THR A 323 18.50 21.97 10.13
CA THR A 323 18.93 23.31 9.74
C THR A 323 18.69 24.25 10.91
N VAL A 324 19.76 24.62 11.62
CA VAL A 324 19.68 25.46 12.83
C VAL A 324 19.98 26.93 12.48
N LEU A 325 19.04 27.81 12.79
CA LEU A 325 19.01 29.22 12.40
C LEU A 325 18.88 30.13 13.62
N ALA A 326 19.08 31.44 13.45
CA ALA A 326 19.16 32.34 14.60
C ALA A 326 17.84 32.46 15.36
N ASP A 327 16.74 32.60 14.64
CA ASP A 327 15.40 32.82 15.19
C ASP A 327 14.29 32.26 14.26
N GLY A 328 13.04 32.35 14.72
CA GLY A 328 11.88 31.85 13.98
C GLY A 328 11.61 32.56 12.64
N ALA A 329 12.10 33.80 12.44
CA ALA A 329 11.95 34.49 11.16
C ALA A 329 12.92 33.93 10.12
N GLU A 330 14.18 33.68 10.51
CA GLU A 330 15.14 32.98 9.65
C GLU A 330 14.67 31.56 9.33
N VAL A 331 14.11 30.83 10.30
CA VAL A 331 13.47 29.51 10.08
C VAL A 331 12.41 29.59 8.99
N ALA A 332 11.53 30.59 9.05
CA ALA A 332 10.48 30.77 8.07
C ALA A 332 11.02 31.06 6.66
N THR A 333 12.00 31.94 6.54
CA THR A 333 12.62 32.27 5.25
C THR A 333 13.35 31.08 4.64
N ALA A 334 14.20 30.39 5.40
CA ALA A 334 14.95 29.25 4.89
C ALA A 334 14.04 28.09 4.46
N ALA A 335 12.98 27.82 5.23
CA ALA A 335 11.99 26.81 4.86
C ALA A 335 11.23 27.18 3.58
N ALA A 336 10.87 28.45 3.39
CA ALA A 336 10.20 28.92 2.18
C ALA A 336 11.09 28.85 0.93
N GLU A 337 12.40 29.13 1.06
CA GLU A 337 13.37 28.98 -0.02
C GLU A 337 13.58 27.51 -0.40
N ALA A 338 13.75 26.63 0.58
CA ALA A 338 13.87 25.19 0.36
C ALA A 338 12.61 24.62 -0.31
N THR A 339 11.43 25.04 0.15
CA THR A 339 10.13 24.64 -0.42
C THR A 339 10.01 25.06 -1.88
N ALA A 340 10.35 26.30 -2.20
CA ALA A 340 10.30 26.80 -3.58
C ALA A 340 11.23 26.02 -4.52
N SER A 341 12.46 25.73 -4.08
CA SER A 341 13.42 24.91 -4.84
C SER A 341 12.92 23.48 -5.08
N GLN A 342 12.34 22.85 -4.06
CA GLN A 342 11.77 21.50 -4.16
C GLN A 342 10.57 21.44 -5.12
N LEU A 343 9.69 22.45 -5.06
CA LEU A 343 8.53 22.56 -5.96
C LEU A 343 8.94 22.83 -7.41
N ALA A 344 9.93 23.69 -7.65
CA ALA A 344 10.50 23.91 -8.98
C ALA A 344 11.03 22.59 -9.57
N THR A 345 11.84 21.85 -8.80
CA THR A 345 12.36 20.53 -9.18
C THR A 345 11.23 19.52 -9.45
N ALA A 346 10.13 19.60 -8.70
CA ALA A 346 8.97 18.74 -8.93
C ALA A 346 8.30 19.03 -10.28
N LEU A 347 8.09 20.31 -10.60
CA LEU A 347 7.44 20.75 -11.83
C LEU A 347 8.28 20.56 -13.10
N GLU A 348 9.61 20.41 -12.97
CA GLU A 348 10.47 19.97 -14.07
C GLU A 348 10.22 18.50 -14.44
N LYS A 349 9.90 17.67 -13.45
CA LYS A 349 9.75 16.20 -13.60
C LYS A 349 8.30 15.77 -13.79
N ARG A 350 7.33 16.55 -13.32
CA ARG A 350 5.90 16.21 -13.24
C ARG A 350 5.04 17.38 -13.65
N ASN A 351 3.82 17.09 -14.13
CA ASN A 351 2.91 18.12 -14.59
C ASN A 351 2.35 18.99 -13.45
N LEU A 352 2.15 18.43 -12.26
CA LEU A 352 1.61 19.14 -11.10
C LEU A 352 2.55 19.04 -9.91
N ALA A 353 2.46 20.01 -9.01
CA ALA A 353 3.13 19.97 -7.71
C ALA A 353 2.14 20.22 -6.57
N HIS A 354 2.34 19.53 -5.45
CA HIS A 354 1.43 19.57 -4.29
C HIS A 354 2.19 20.00 -3.03
N LEU A 355 1.72 21.09 -2.41
CA LEU A 355 2.24 21.65 -1.18
C LEU A 355 1.19 21.56 -0.07
N VAL A 356 1.58 20.99 1.07
CA VAL A 356 0.78 21.04 2.30
C VAL A 356 1.31 22.14 3.21
N VAL A 357 0.44 23.06 3.61
CA VAL A 357 0.73 24.12 4.58
C VAL A 357 0.17 23.78 5.96
N THR A 358 0.64 24.51 6.96
CA THR A 358 0.28 24.32 8.37
C THR A 358 0.04 25.66 9.04
N GLY A 359 -0.70 25.65 10.14
CA GLY A 359 -0.87 26.82 11.00
C GLY A 359 0.32 27.06 11.94
N GLY A 360 0.06 27.83 12.99
CA GLY A 360 1.06 28.17 13.99
C GLY A 360 2.02 29.29 13.56
N THR A 361 2.69 29.90 14.52
CA THR A 361 3.44 31.15 14.31
C THR A 361 4.48 31.06 13.21
N VAL A 362 5.31 30.01 13.22
CA VAL A 362 6.36 29.81 12.21
C VAL A 362 5.76 29.37 10.88
N GLY A 363 4.79 28.44 10.89
CA GLY A 363 4.12 27.97 9.67
C GLY A 363 3.46 29.11 8.88
N THR A 364 2.73 29.98 9.56
CA THR A 364 2.12 31.18 8.95
C THR A 364 3.17 32.18 8.47
N ALA A 365 4.30 32.33 9.16
CA ALA A 365 5.41 33.17 8.69
C ALA A 365 6.06 32.59 7.43
N THR A 366 6.29 31.27 7.36
CA THR A 366 6.78 30.58 6.16
C THR A 366 5.81 30.77 5.00
N ALA A 367 4.51 30.59 5.24
CA ALA A 367 3.48 30.81 4.24
C ALA A 367 3.51 32.23 3.65
N ARG A 368 3.76 33.25 4.50
CA ARG A 368 3.90 34.64 4.04
C ARG A 368 5.16 34.89 3.19
N ALA A 369 6.22 34.11 3.40
CA ALA A 369 7.46 34.23 2.64
C ALA A 369 7.40 33.51 1.27
N LEU A 370 6.54 32.50 1.13
CA LEU A 370 6.45 31.65 -0.06
C LEU A 370 6.19 32.41 -1.38
N PRO A 371 5.28 33.38 -1.49
CA PRO A 371 5.02 34.04 -2.79
C PRO A 371 6.29 34.63 -3.41
N ALA A 372 7.13 35.28 -2.59
CA ALA A 372 8.38 35.87 -3.06
C ALA A 372 9.42 34.81 -3.45
N THR A 373 9.55 33.73 -2.66
CA THR A 373 10.53 32.66 -2.96
C THR A 373 10.11 31.82 -4.15
N LEU A 374 8.80 31.55 -4.32
CA LEU A 374 8.23 30.85 -5.48
C LEU A 374 8.46 31.64 -6.78
N ALA A 375 8.24 32.96 -6.74
CA ALA A 375 8.53 33.83 -7.88
C ALA A 375 10.02 33.85 -8.22
N ALA A 376 10.90 33.92 -7.20
CA ALA A 376 12.35 33.89 -7.40
C ALA A 376 12.86 32.56 -7.97
N ALA A 377 12.20 31.45 -7.63
CA ALA A 377 12.49 30.11 -8.16
C ALA A 377 11.75 29.79 -9.47
N GLU A 378 11.06 30.77 -10.08
CA GLU A 378 10.29 30.62 -11.32
C GLU A 378 9.25 29.49 -11.28
N VAL A 379 8.63 29.25 -10.12
CA VAL A 379 7.60 28.22 -9.95
C VAL A 379 6.31 28.65 -10.66
N ASP A 380 5.82 27.83 -11.59
CA ASP A 380 4.51 28.02 -12.23
C ASP A 380 3.38 27.71 -11.26
N VAL A 381 2.87 28.74 -10.60
CA VAL A 381 1.80 28.65 -9.60
C VAL A 381 0.46 28.17 -10.17
N SER A 382 0.27 28.17 -11.49
CA SER A 382 -0.94 27.63 -12.12
C SER A 382 -1.03 26.10 -12.06
N ARG A 383 0.13 25.45 -11.83
CA ARG A 383 0.31 23.99 -11.71
C ARG A 383 0.55 23.54 -10.26
N LEU A 384 0.51 24.48 -9.31
CA LEU A 384 0.68 24.22 -7.89
C LEU A 384 -0.68 24.03 -7.22
N HIS A 385 -0.79 23.01 -6.36
CA HIS A 385 -1.93 22.75 -5.49
C HIS A 385 -1.58 22.95 -4.01
N ILE A 386 -2.46 23.63 -3.27
CA ILE A 386 -2.29 23.95 -1.85
C ILE A 386 -3.28 23.15 -1.00
N TRP A 387 -2.76 22.51 0.05
CA TRP A 387 -3.48 21.66 1.00
C TRP A 387 -3.15 22.04 2.43
N TRP A 388 -3.91 21.54 3.41
CA TRP A 388 -3.63 21.72 4.84
C TRP A 388 -3.37 20.38 5.52
N GLY A 389 -2.42 20.35 6.45
CA GLY A 389 -2.13 19.16 7.27
C GLY A 389 -3.21 18.91 8.32
N ASP A 390 -3.78 19.99 8.87
CA ASP A 390 -4.91 20.01 9.78
C ASP A 390 -5.65 21.35 9.71
N GLU A 391 -6.86 21.38 10.26
CA GLU A 391 -7.68 22.59 10.39
C GLU A 391 -8.56 22.53 11.63
N ARG A 392 -8.83 23.70 12.21
CA ARG A 392 -9.77 23.88 13.31
C ARG A 392 -11.18 23.90 12.73
N TYR A 393 -12.05 23.03 13.24
CA TYR A 393 -13.41 22.93 12.76
C TYR A 393 -14.31 23.97 13.44
N VAL A 394 -14.18 25.22 12.97
CA VAL A 394 -14.86 26.40 13.49
C VAL A 394 -15.39 27.24 12.33
N ASP A 395 -16.13 28.31 12.62
CA ASP A 395 -16.69 29.21 11.61
C ASP A 395 -15.64 29.67 10.57
N PRO A 396 -16.02 29.82 9.28
CA PRO A 396 -15.10 30.12 8.17
C PRO A 396 -14.21 31.35 8.37
N ASP A 397 -14.71 32.38 9.06
CA ASP A 397 -14.00 33.65 9.30
C ASP A 397 -13.36 33.72 10.70
N SER A 398 -13.39 32.62 11.46
CA SER A 398 -12.75 32.56 12.77
C SER A 398 -11.24 32.76 12.64
N SER A 399 -10.67 33.59 13.53
CA SER A 399 -9.22 33.78 13.62
C SER A 399 -8.47 32.51 14.04
N GLU A 400 -9.17 31.46 14.49
CA GLU A 400 -8.58 30.17 14.84
C GLU A 400 -8.36 29.25 13.62
N ARG A 401 -8.89 29.59 12.44
CA ARG A 401 -8.67 28.84 11.20
C ARG A 401 -7.24 29.01 10.70
N ASN A 402 -6.59 27.89 10.37
CA ASN A 402 -5.31 27.85 9.70
C ASN A 402 -5.40 28.49 8.31
N GLU A 403 -6.49 28.27 7.57
CA GLU A 403 -6.72 28.92 6.27
C GLU A 403 -6.76 30.45 6.39
N VAL A 404 -7.54 31.00 7.34
CA VAL A 404 -7.63 32.45 7.58
C VAL A 404 -6.26 33.05 7.89
N ALA A 405 -5.45 32.35 8.70
CA ALA A 405 -4.13 32.82 9.07
C ALA A 405 -3.17 32.99 7.88
N VAL A 406 -3.33 32.22 6.81
CA VAL A 406 -2.47 32.28 5.62
C VAL A 406 -3.12 33.01 4.43
N ARG A 407 -4.43 33.27 4.46
CA ARG A 407 -5.21 33.84 3.33
C ARG A 407 -4.55 35.06 2.70
N SER A 408 -4.33 36.12 3.47
CA SER A 408 -3.78 37.38 2.94
C SER A 408 -2.29 37.32 2.64
N GLY A 409 -1.55 36.40 3.28
CA GLY A 409 -0.09 36.29 3.15
C GLY A 409 0.37 35.34 2.05
N LEU A 410 -0.49 34.39 1.67
CA LEU A 410 -0.17 33.31 0.74
C LEU A 410 -1.23 33.21 -0.37
N LEU A 411 -2.49 32.97 -0.03
CA LEU A 411 -3.52 32.59 -1.00
C LEU A 411 -3.84 33.73 -1.97
N GLU A 412 -4.11 34.92 -1.45
CA GLU A 412 -4.41 36.12 -2.25
C GLU A 412 -3.23 36.44 -3.21
N PRO A 413 -1.97 36.55 -2.75
CA PRO A 413 -0.82 36.75 -3.66
C PRO A 413 -0.66 35.67 -4.73
N LEU A 414 -0.88 34.39 -4.40
CA LEU A 414 -0.77 33.30 -5.38
C LEU A 414 -1.89 33.36 -6.43
N GLN A 415 -3.11 33.71 -6.02
CA GLN A 415 -4.23 33.90 -6.95
C GLN A 415 -3.99 35.10 -7.88
N GLU A 416 -3.47 36.22 -7.34
CA GLU A 416 -3.06 37.39 -8.14
C GLU A 416 -1.96 37.01 -9.15
N ALA A 417 -1.06 36.09 -8.78
CA ALA A 417 -0.03 35.53 -9.65
C ALA A 417 -0.55 34.47 -10.65
N GLY A 418 -1.85 34.17 -10.66
CA GLY A 418 -2.49 33.29 -11.65
C GLY A 418 -2.81 31.87 -11.16
N MET A 419 -2.69 31.57 -9.86
CA MET A 419 -3.15 30.30 -9.31
C MET A 419 -4.68 30.16 -9.42
N PRO A 420 -5.20 29.08 -10.03
CA PRO A 420 -6.63 28.82 -10.08
C PRO A 420 -7.23 28.57 -8.68
N PRO A 421 -8.43 29.09 -8.37
CA PRO A 421 -9.11 28.80 -7.10
C PRO A 421 -9.33 27.30 -6.85
N ARG A 422 -9.57 26.51 -7.91
CA ARG A 422 -9.71 25.05 -7.85
C ARG A 422 -8.46 24.31 -7.37
N ASN A 423 -7.30 24.98 -7.32
CA ASN A 423 -6.06 24.41 -6.83
C ASN A 423 -5.86 24.63 -5.32
N ILE A 424 -6.79 25.34 -4.66
CA ILE A 424 -6.76 25.59 -3.21
C ILE A 424 -7.76 24.64 -2.55
N HIS A 425 -7.25 23.73 -1.73
CA HIS A 425 -8.03 22.66 -1.12
C HIS A 425 -8.15 22.87 0.39
N ALA A 426 -9.00 23.82 0.79
CA ALA A 426 -9.26 24.12 2.19
C ALA A 426 -10.10 23.02 2.86
N MET A 427 -9.83 22.73 4.13
CA MET A 427 -10.67 21.83 4.91
C MET A 427 -12.03 22.49 5.23
N PRO A 428 -13.14 21.72 5.26
CA PRO A 428 -14.47 22.27 5.53
C PRO A 428 -14.60 22.90 6.92
N SER A 429 -15.71 23.60 7.11
CA SER A 429 -16.16 24.27 8.33
C SER A 429 -17.58 23.81 8.70
N PRO A 430 -18.08 24.12 9.91
CA PRO A 430 -19.48 23.87 10.26
C PRO A 430 -20.49 24.57 9.33
N ALA A 431 -20.11 25.70 8.74
CA ALA A 431 -20.97 26.46 7.83
C ALA A 431 -21.24 25.75 6.50
N ASP A 432 -20.44 24.74 6.16
CA ASP A 432 -20.63 23.89 4.97
C ASP A 432 -21.76 22.85 5.17
N GLY A 433 -22.38 22.82 6.36
CA GLY A 433 -23.52 21.97 6.66
C GLY A 433 -23.18 20.49 6.83
N MET A 434 -21.89 20.18 7.02
CA MET A 434 -21.37 18.84 7.30
C MET A 434 -21.24 18.64 8.82
N SER A 435 -21.27 17.39 9.28
CA SER A 435 -20.68 17.03 10.57
C SER A 435 -19.15 17.00 10.48
N LEU A 436 -18.47 16.91 11.62
CA LEU A 436 -17.00 16.82 11.67
C LEU A 436 -16.49 15.57 10.92
N GLU A 437 -17.15 14.44 11.11
CA GLU A 437 -16.84 13.17 10.45
C GLU A 437 -17.06 13.24 8.94
N GLU A 438 -18.18 13.82 8.50
CA GLU A 438 -18.45 14.03 7.07
C GLU A 438 -17.45 15.00 6.45
N ALA A 439 -17.05 16.05 7.17
CA ALA A 439 -16.06 17.01 6.71
C ALA A 439 -14.67 16.37 6.54
N ALA A 440 -14.25 15.51 7.47
CA ALA A 440 -13.02 14.75 7.36
C ALA A 440 -13.08 13.75 6.19
N ALA A 441 -14.18 13.01 6.06
CA ALA A 441 -14.38 12.07 4.95
C ALA A 441 -14.36 12.78 3.59
N TRP A 442 -15.04 13.94 3.49
CA TRP A 442 -15.05 14.76 2.29
C TRP A 442 -13.64 15.24 1.92
N TYR A 443 -12.87 15.71 2.91
CA TYR A 443 -11.49 16.14 2.66
C TYR A 443 -10.59 14.99 2.17
N GLY A 444 -10.76 13.81 2.77
CA GLY A 444 -10.12 12.59 2.29
C GLY A 444 -10.48 12.27 0.85
N GLN A 445 -11.76 12.39 0.49
CA GLN A 445 -12.24 12.16 -0.87
C GLN A 445 -11.67 13.16 -1.89
N GLN A 446 -11.47 14.43 -1.51
CA GLN A 446 -10.84 15.43 -2.38
C GLN A 446 -9.40 15.06 -2.75
N LEU A 447 -8.65 14.49 -1.79
CA LEU A 447 -7.32 13.94 -2.03
C LEU A 447 -7.41 12.74 -2.99
N ASP A 448 -8.37 11.83 -2.77
CA ASP A 448 -8.69 10.70 -3.66
C ASP A 448 -8.93 11.12 -5.11
N GLN A 449 -9.72 12.17 -5.32
CA GLN A 449 -10.02 12.67 -6.67
C GLN A 449 -8.84 13.44 -7.30
N SER A 450 -7.98 14.04 -6.48
CA SER A 450 -6.83 14.80 -6.98
C SER A 450 -5.69 13.91 -7.50
N GLY A 451 -5.76 12.59 -7.29
CA GLY A 451 -4.89 11.59 -7.92
C GLY A 451 -5.07 11.41 -9.43
N GLY A 452 -6.15 11.98 -10.02
CA GLY A 452 -6.47 11.87 -11.44
C GLY A 452 -7.29 10.61 -11.77
N ASP A 453 -6.98 9.95 -12.89
CA ASP A 453 -7.68 8.73 -13.35
C ASP A 453 -7.43 7.50 -12.43
N GLU A 454 -6.47 7.61 -11.51
CA GLU A 454 -6.25 6.65 -10.43
C GLU A 454 -6.58 7.31 -9.08
N PRO A 455 -7.47 6.71 -8.25
CA PRO A 455 -7.76 7.24 -6.92
C PRO A 455 -6.47 7.39 -6.09
N PHE A 456 -6.37 8.43 -5.25
CA PHE A 456 -5.34 8.47 -4.19
C PHE A 456 -5.49 7.21 -3.35
N ARG A 457 -4.53 6.32 -3.53
CA ARG A 457 -4.36 5.15 -2.67
C ARG A 457 -3.14 5.49 -1.83
N THR A 458 -3.32 5.67 -0.53
CA THR A 458 -2.26 5.80 0.50
C THR A 458 -1.30 4.60 0.56
N ARG A 459 -1.43 3.67 -0.39
CA ARG A 459 -0.61 2.49 -0.69
C ARG A 459 0.74 2.91 -1.29
N GLY A 460 1.54 3.65 -0.51
CA GLY A 460 2.98 3.88 -0.73
C GLY A 460 3.43 4.77 -1.90
N ARG A 461 2.53 5.43 -2.64
CA ARG A 461 2.91 6.42 -3.66
C ARG A 461 3.01 7.82 -3.08
N ALA A 462 4.06 8.54 -3.48
CA ALA A 462 4.27 9.91 -3.04
C ALA A 462 3.27 10.86 -3.69
N PHE A 463 2.45 11.54 -2.89
CA PHE A 463 1.44 12.49 -3.39
C PHE A 463 1.85 13.94 -3.18
N PHE A 464 2.29 14.29 -1.98
CA PHE A 464 2.80 15.63 -1.72
C PHE A 464 4.26 15.75 -2.10
N ASP A 465 4.61 16.83 -2.78
CA ASP A 465 6.01 17.16 -3.03
C ASP A 465 6.64 17.73 -1.76
N VAL A 466 5.95 18.65 -1.08
CA VAL A 466 6.42 19.27 0.16
C VAL A 466 5.31 19.28 1.20
N LEU A 467 5.62 18.81 2.41
CA LEU A 467 4.76 18.85 3.60
C LEU A 467 5.38 19.72 4.68
N LEU A 468 4.76 20.87 4.95
CA LEU A 468 5.13 21.76 6.05
C LEU A 468 4.34 21.39 7.31
N LEU A 469 5.03 21.24 8.44
CA LEU A 469 4.40 20.89 9.71
C LEU A 469 5.05 21.65 10.86
N GLY A 470 4.23 22.17 11.77
CA GLY A 470 4.68 22.64 13.08
C GLY A 470 4.80 21.48 14.07
N VAL A 471 5.59 21.68 15.14
CA VAL A 471 5.70 20.73 16.26
C VAL A 471 5.23 21.38 17.57
N GLY A 472 4.33 20.70 18.27
CA GLY A 472 3.87 21.06 19.60
C GLY A 472 4.94 20.95 20.69
N PRO A 473 4.82 21.65 21.85
CA PRO A 473 5.72 21.42 22.99
C PRO A 473 5.58 20.01 23.58
N ASP A 474 4.41 19.41 23.40
CA ASP A 474 4.04 18.01 23.68
C ASP A 474 4.39 17.06 22.51
N GLY A 475 5.03 17.55 21.44
CA GLY A 475 5.42 16.74 20.30
C GLY A 475 4.28 16.36 19.35
N HIS A 476 3.07 16.91 19.51
CA HIS A 476 2.00 16.74 18.51
C HIS A 476 2.41 17.33 17.16
N ILE A 477 1.89 16.74 16.08
CA ILE A 477 2.01 17.23 14.71
C ILE A 477 0.61 17.27 14.10
N ALA A 478 0.34 18.26 13.24
CA ALA A 478 -0.99 18.48 12.69
C ALA A 478 -2.01 18.54 13.84
N SER A 479 -3.05 17.71 13.83
CA SER A 479 -3.93 17.50 14.97
C SER A 479 -3.86 16.08 15.56
N LEU A 480 -2.70 15.43 15.44
CA LEU A 480 -2.40 14.12 16.02
C LEU A 480 -1.63 14.30 17.34
N PHE A 481 -2.33 14.13 18.46
CA PHE A 481 -1.82 14.40 19.81
C PHE A 481 -1.32 13.15 20.52
N PRO A 482 -0.30 13.24 21.40
CA PRO A 482 0.15 12.13 22.24
C PRO A 482 -1.00 11.42 22.93
N GLU A 483 -0.95 10.09 22.91
CA GLU A 483 -1.89 9.17 23.55
C GLU A 483 -3.37 9.38 23.17
N HIS A 484 -3.62 10.12 22.08
CA HIS A 484 -4.98 10.38 21.61
C HIS A 484 -5.47 9.23 20.70
N PRO A 485 -6.70 8.71 20.91
CA PRO A 485 -7.21 7.57 20.16
C PRO A 485 -7.31 7.84 18.64
N ASP A 486 -7.57 9.08 18.23
CA ASP A 486 -7.71 9.42 16.80
C ASP A 486 -6.41 9.23 15.99
N GLN A 487 -5.25 9.12 16.66
CA GLN A 487 -4.02 8.70 16.01
C GLN A 487 -4.11 7.29 15.39
N ARG A 488 -5.02 6.43 15.89
CA ARG A 488 -5.16 5.04 15.45
C ARG A 488 -5.91 4.93 14.12
N GLN A 489 -6.58 6.00 13.71
CA GLN A 489 -7.30 6.05 12.45
C GLN A 489 -6.31 6.25 11.30
N VAL A 490 -5.86 5.14 10.69
CA VAL A 490 -4.93 5.20 9.54
C VAL A 490 -5.51 4.62 8.25
N GLY A 491 -6.70 4.03 8.32
CA GLY A 491 -7.40 3.53 7.13
C GLY A 491 -7.95 4.66 6.25
N ALA A 492 -8.34 5.77 6.86
CA ALA A 492 -8.84 6.96 6.18
C ALA A 492 -7.70 7.92 5.80
N THR A 493 -7.92 8.74 4.78
CA THR A 493 -6.99 9.80 4.36
C THR A 493 -6.98 10.99 5.34
N ALA A 494 -8.14 11.34 5.89
CA ALA A 494 -8.30 12.36 6.92
C ALA A 494 -9.22 11.84 8.02
N VAL A 495 -9.06 12.40 9.22
CA VAL A 495 -9.76 11.99 10.44
C VAL A 495 -10.38 13.19 11.14
N ALA A 496 -11.58 12.97 11.67
CA ALA A 496 -12.22 13.84 12.65
C ALA A 496 -11.52 13.67 14.00
N VAL A 497 -10.89 14.73 14.48
CA VAL A 497 -10.27 14.77 15.80
C VAL A 497 -11.24 15.44 16.76
N SER A 498 -11.78 14.63 17.67
CA SER A 498 -12.69 15.11 18.73
C SER A 498 -11.92 15.25 20.04
N ASN A 499 -12.33 16.18 20.91
CA ASN A 499 -11.74 16.36 22.24
C ASN A 499 -10.23 16.63 22.25
N SER A 500 -9.74 17.42 21.29
CA SER A 500 -8.35 17.87 21.28
C SER A 500 -7.97 18.45 22.66
N PRO A 501 -6.79 18.08 23.23
CA PRO A 501 -6.33 18.62 24.50
C PRO A 501 -5.99 20.11 24.43
N LYS A 502 -6.05 20.72 23.23
CA LYS A 502 -5.83 22.15 23.00
C LYS A 502 -7.03 22.77 22.30
N PRO A 503 -7.53 23.92 22.77
CA PRO A 503 -8.65 24.59 22.11
C PRO A 503 -8.30 25.00 20.67
N PRO A 504 -9.28 25.00 19.74
CA PRO A 504 -10.61 24.41 19.89
C PRO A 504 -10.57 22.87 19.85
N PRO A 505 -11.56 22.19 20.47
CA PRO A 505 -11.55 20.74 20.68
C PRO A 505 -11.79 19.93 19.40
N GLU A 506 -12.46 20.50 18.40
CA GLU A 506 -12.85 19.83 17.16
C GLU A 506 -11.94 20.27 16.01
N ARG A 507 -11.33 19.28 15.34
CA ARG A 507 -10.36 19.51 14.28
C ARG A 507 -10.45 18.43 13.21
N ILE A 508 -9.97 18.75 12.01
CA ILE A 508 -9.76 17.79 10.93
C ILE A 508 -8.25 17.63 10.78
N SER A 509 -7.76 16.39 10.66
CA SER A 509 -6.33 16.11 10.47
C SER A 509 -6.11 15.13 9.33
N LEU A 510 -5.02 15.30 8.59
CA LEU A 510 -4.48 14.20 7.78
C LEU A 510 -3.97 13.07 8.67
N THR A 511 -4.07 11.85 8.19
CA THR A 511 -3.64 10.64 8.91
C THR A 511 -2.18 10.28 8.60
N TRP A 512 -1.64 9.33 9.36
CA TRP A 512 -0.23 8.95 9.24
C TRP A 512 0.22 8.52 7.86
N PRO A 513 -0.50 7.64 7.12
CA PRO A 513 -0.05 7.22 5.79
C PRO A 513 0.02 8.39 4.81
N VAL A 514 -0.86 9.38 4.98
CA VAL A 514 -0.95 10.57 4.12
C VAL A 514 0.20 11.52 4.40
N LEU A 515 0.44 11.84 5.66
CA LEU A 515 1.59 12.66 6.06
C LEU A 515 2.92 12.00 5.63
N ASN A 516 3.01 10.68 5.77
CA ASN A 516 4.17 9.89 5.38
C ASN A 516 4.28 9.62 3.86
N SER A 517 3.34 10.09 3.05
CA SER A 517 3.42 10.03 1.58
C SER A 517 4.18 11.22 0.99
N ALA A 518 4.54 12.23 1.77
CA ALA A 518 5.27 13.39 1.26
C ALA A 518 6.69 13.02 0.83
N ARG A 519 7.15 13.60 -0.29
CA ARG A 519 8.56 13.46 -0.74
C ARG A 519 9.49 14.17 0.22
N HIS A 520 9.20 15.43 0.49
CA HIS A 520 9.96 16.28 1.39
C HIS A 520 9.09 16.69 2.57
N VAL A 521 9.55 16.40 3.78
CA VAL A 521 8.90 16.85 5.03
C VAL A 521 9.77 17.94 5.65
N ALA A 522 9.16 19.09 5.95
CA ALA A 522 9.81 20.20 6.65
C ALA A 522 9.10 20.45 8.00
N LEU A 523 9.83 20.21 9.08
CA LEU A 523 9.38 20.43 10.44
C LEU A 523 9.86 21.81 10.91
N LEU A 524 8.93 22.71 11.16
CA LEU A 524 9.17 24.13 11.42
C LEU A 524 9.04 24.41 12.92
N VAL A 525 10.17 24.60 13.60
CA VAL A 525 10.18 24.69 15.06
C VAL A 525 11.02 25.87 15.56
N ALA A 526 10.40 26.74 16.35
CA ALA A 526 11.08 27.83 17.04
C ALA A 526 10.59 27.92 18.48
N GLY A 527 11.46 28.38 19.39
CA GLY A 527 11.16 28.53 20.82
C GLY A 527 11.71 27.42 21.70
N GLU A 528 12.18 27.80 22.88
CA GLU A 528 12.80 26.91 23.87
C GLU A 528 11.81 25.88 24.41
N GLU A 529 10.52 26.21 24.50
CA GLU A 529 9.47 25.31 24.97
C GLU A 529 9.29 24.07 24.09
N LYS A 530 9.89 24.03 22.90
CA LYS A 530 9.86 22.90 21.97
C LYS A 530 11.09 22.02 22.05
N ALA A 531 12.14 22.44 22.75
CA ALA A 531 13.45 21.78 22.68
C ALA A 531 13.41 20.31 23.12
N ALA A 532 12.62 19.98 24.15
CA ALA A 532 12.45 18.61 24.60
C ALA A 532 11.77 17.72 23.53
N ALA A 533 10.70 18.22 22.91
CA ALA A 533 10.01 17.51 21.83
C ALA A 533 10.90 17.34 20.59
N VAL A 534 11.71 18.34 20.25
CA VAL A 534 12.70 18.25 19.16
C VAL A 534 13.74 17.17 19.46
N ALA A 535 14.31 17.15 20.66
CA ALA A 535 15.29 16.14 21.04
C ALA A 535 14.70 14.72 20.96
N ALA A 536 13.50 14.53 21.52
CA ALA A 536 12.82 13.24 21.53
C ALA A 536 12.38 12.82 20.11
N GLY A 537 11.96 13.74 19.25
CA GLY A 537 11.46 13.44 17.89
C GLY A 537 12.54 12.91 16.92
N HIS A 538 13.81 13.01 17.34
CA HIS A 538 14.97 12.43 16.66
C HIS A 538 15.39 11.06 17.20
N GLY A 539 14.73 10.57 18.26
CA GLY A 539 14.93 9.23 18.77
C GLY A 539 14.14 8.19 17.98
N ASP A 540 13.78 7.10 18.68
CA ASP A 540 12.99 6.02 18.11
C ASP A 540 11.60 6.48 17.66
N ILE A 541 11.06 5.81 16.65
CA ILE A 541 9.74 6.10 16.10
C ILE A 541 8.68 5.52 17.04
N GLU A 542 8.07 6.40 17.83
CA GLU A 542 7.03 6.07 18.82
C GLU A 542 5.80 6.98 18.63
N PRO A 543 5.04 6.84 17.52
CA PRO A 543 3.91 7.72 17.20
C PRO A 543 2.92 7.93 18.34
N TRP A 544 2.57 6.86 19.07
CA TRP A 544 1.58 6.92 20.14
C TRP A 544 1.94 7.93 21.23
N VAL A 545 3.21 7.93 21.66
CA VAL A 545 3.70 8.79 22.75
C VAL A 545 4.24 10.11 22.20
N LEU A 546 4.88 10.07 21.02
CA LEU A 546 5.55 11.20 20.41
C LEU A 546 5.25 11.29 18.90
N PRO A 547 4.13 11.93 18.52
CA PRO A 547 3.71 12.11 17.13
C PRO A 547 4.81 12.63 16.19
N ALA A 548 5.66 13.56 16.68
CA ALA A 548 6.75 14.14 15.90
C ALA A 548 7.87 13.18 15.49
N SER A 549 7.98 12.01 16.13
CA SER A 549 8.91 10.96 15.72
C SER A 549 8.49 10.26 14.43
N ALA A 550 7.20 10.32 14.07
CA ALA A 550 6.58 9.36 13.17
C ALA A 550 6.32 9.87 11.74
N VAL A 551 6.61 11.14 11.45
CA VAL A 551 6.48 11.69 10.10
C VAL A 551 7.85 11.82 9.46
N ARG A 552 8.07 11.05 8.39
CA ARG A 552 9.31 11.06 7.59
C ARG A 552 9.00 11.18 6.11
N GLY A 553 9.74 12.01 5.40
CA GLY A 553 9.62 12.15 3.95
C GLY A 553 10.26 11.00 3.20
N LEU A 554 9.74 10.67 2.02
CA LEU A 554 10.28 9.60 1.18
C LEU A 554 11.68 9.92 0.64
N HIS A 555 12.00 11.21 0.45
CA HIS A 555 13.30 11.68 -0.03
C HIS A 555 14.07 12.46 1.03
N SER A 556 13.39 13.25 1.86
CA SER A 556 14.06 13.97 2.96
C SER A 556 13.10 14.36 4.08
N THR A 557 13.63 14.41 5.29
CA THR A 557 12.99 15.03 6.45
C THR A 557 13.94 16.10 7.00
N THR A 558 13.54 17.37 6.97
CA THR A 558 14.37 18.47 7.46
C THR A 558 13.69 19.16 8.63
N TRP A 559 14.37 19.22 9.76
CA TRP A 559 13.98 20.03 10.91
C TRP A 559 14.62 21.42 10.78
N PHE A 560 13.80 22.42 10.49
CA PHE A 560 14.20 23.82 10.53
C PHE A 560 13.97 24.34 11.95
N LEU A 561 15.07 24.56 12.66
CA LEU A 561 15.09 24.87 14.08
C LEU A 561 15.68 26.26 14.30
N ASP A 562 15.13 27.05 15.23
CA ASP A 562 15.91 28.15 15.81
C ASP A 562 16.88 27.62 16.87
N ARG A 563 17.83 28.45 17.31
CA ARG A 563 18.80 28.05 18.35
C ARG A 563 18.14 27.64 19.67
N ALA A 564 16.99 28.21 19.99
CA ALA A 564 16.27 27.91 21.23
C ALA A 564 15.65 26.51 21.20
N ALA A 565 14.98 26.16 20.10
CA ALA A 565 14.40 24.84 19.86
C ALA A 565 15.48 23.75 19.70
N ALA A 566 16.66 24.10 19.19
CA ALA A 566 17.79 23.17 19.08
C ALA A 566 18.58 22.99 20.39
N SER A 567 18.27 23.70 21.47
CA SER A 567 19.11 23.78 22.68
C SER A 567 19.35 22.44 23.39
N GLN A 568 18.45 21.47 23.23
CA GLN A 568 18.54 20.14 23.83
C GLN A 568 18.98 19.04 22.84
N ARG A 569 19.32 19.39 21.59
CA ARG A 569 19.89 18.43 20.63
C ARG A 569 21.35 18.15 20.99
N THR A 570 21.62 16.92 21.40
CA THR A 570 23.00 16.40 21.41
C THR A 570 23.49 16.22 19.97
N ARG A 571 24.67 16.75 19.67
CA ARG A 571 25.33 16.63 18.36
C ARG A 571 25.70 15.20 18.02
#